data_AF-A0A139NZM5-F1
#
_entry.id   AF-A0A139NZM5-F1
#
_cell.length_a   1.000
_cell.length_b   1.000
_cell.length_c   1.000
_cell.angle_alpha   90.00
_cell.angle_beta   90.00
_cell.angle_gamma   90.00
#
_symmetry.space_group_name_H-M   'P 1'
#
loop_
_entity.id
_entity.type
_entity.pdbx_description
1 polymer ?
#
loop_
_entity_poly.entity_id
_entity_poly.type
_entity_poly.pdbx_seq_one_letter_code
_entity_poly.pdbx_strand_id
1 'polypeptide(L)'
;MELGGKTVDSTLIEQRLKDFAEGTLEFQDVLDDYSEVYARAVKSNQTWSWREDIPFGLELTNTQRKLVKEAAIENGLLTEVKVIPADGMKYGFADFSSAGLVEETVNLPEELWLKTDKEQFEWLNNKIGGFREGMTWHHTEIPGKMELVPFGIHNITPHNGGRTVGMWAYAPR
;
A
#
# COMPACT_ATOMS: atom_id res chain seq x y z
N MET A 1 -11.64 1.52 -27.20
CA MET A 1 -11.54 2.97 -26.97
C MET A 1 -10.20 3.16 -26.29
N GLU A 2 -9.19 3.57 -27.06
CA GLU A 2 -7.80 3.66 -26.61
C GLU A 2 -7.65 4.77 -25.58
N LEU A 3 -7.21 4.42 -24.37
CA LEU A 3 -6.65 5.37 -23.43
C LEU A 3 -5.17 5.52 -23.81
N GLY A 4 -4.85 6.62 -24.48
CA GLY A 4 -3.48 7.01 -24.76
C GLY A 4 -2.71 7.23 -23.45
N GLY A 5 -2.04 6.18 -22.97
CA GLY A 5 -1.05 6.32 -21.93
C GLY A 5 0.10 7.16 -22.47
N LYS A 6 0.33 8.35 -21.90
CA LYS A 6 1.57 9.08 -22.14
C LYS A 6 2.72 8.13 -21.87
N THR A 7 3.56 7.88 -22.86
CA THR A 7 4.82 7.15 -22.66
C THR A 7 5.67 8.02 -21.74
N VAL A 8 5.74 7.64 -20.48
CA VAL A 8 6.58 8.33 -19.48
C VAL A 8 8.03 8.08 -19.87
N ASP A 9 8.74 9.14 -20.22
CA ASP A 9 10.18 9.07 -20.47
C ASP A 9 10.90 8.98 -19.12
N SER A 10 11.24 7.75 -18.72
CA SER A 10 11.93 7.49 -17.46
C SER A 10 13.28 8.21 -17.36
N THR A 11 13.94 8.48 -18.49
CA THR A 11 15.22 9.18 -18.52
C THR A 11 15.07 10.67 -18.24
N LEU A 12 14.00 11.28 -18.75
CA LEU A 12 13.66 12.67 -18.43
C LEU A 12 13.28 12.84 -16.96
N ILE A 13 12.46 11.93 -16.41
CA ILE A 13 12.11 11.96 -14.98
C ILE A 13 13.36 11.88 -14.12
N GLU A 14 14.23 10.90 -14.37
CA GLU A 14 15.44 10.72 -13.56
C GLU A 14 16.35 11.96 -13.59
N GLN A 15 16.51 12.59 -14.76
CA GLN A 15 17.27 13.83 -14.88
C GLN A 15 16.63 14.97 -14.07
N ARG A 16 15.31 15.13 -14.10
CA ARG A 16 14.61 16.17 -13.32
C ARG A 16 14.73 15.95 -11.81
N LEU A 17 14.62 14.70 -11.36
CA LEU A 17 14.81 14.37 -9.95
C LEU A 17 16.24 14.64 -9.50
N LYS A 18 17.23 14.40 -10.37
CA LYS A 18 18.63 14.78 -10.16
C LYS A 18 18.79 16.30 -10.08
N ASP A 19 18.20 17.03 -11.01
CA ASP A 19 18.24 18.50 -11.05
C ASP A 19 17.68 19.10 -9.75
N PHE A 20 16.61 18.53 -9.19
CA PHE A 20 16.10 18.87 -7.86
C PHE A 20 17.10 18.54 -6.74
N ALA A 21 17.71 17.35 -6.75
CA ALA A 21 18.71 16.95 -5.76
C ALA A 21 19.96 17.87 -5.77
N GLU A 22 20.31 18.39 -6.94
CA GLU A 22 21.40 19.35 -7.13
C GLU A 22 20.99 20.81 -6.85
N GLY A 23 19.71 21.07 -6.53
CA GLY A 23 19.17 22.38 -6.19
C GLY A 23 18.91 23.30 -7.39
N THR A 24 18.83 22.75 -8.60
CA THR A 24 18.51 23.52 -9.82
C THR A 24 17.02 23.57 -10.13
N LEU A 25 16.24 22.64 -9.58
CA LEU A 25 14.77 22.66 -9.56
C LEU A 25 14.24 22.73 -8.13
N GLU A 26 13.07 23.33 -7.95
CA GLU A 26 12.35 23.34 -6.68
C GLU A 26 11.47 22.09 -6.56
N PHE A 27 11.07 21.73 -5.34
CA PHE A 27 10.24 20.54 -5.12
C PHE A 27 8.93 20.56 -5.92
N GLN A 28 8.31 21.73 -6.08
CA GLN A 28 7.06 21.87 -6.82
C GLN A 28 7.22 21.52 -8.31
N ASP A 29 8.42 21.69 -8.86
CA ASP A 29 8.70 21.35 -10.25
C ASP A 29 8.72 19.83 -10.45
N VAL A 30 9.08 19.05 -9.42
CA VAL A 30 9.28 17.60 -9.50
C VAL A 30 8.24 16.78 -8.74
N LEU A 31 7.20 17.41 -8.19
CA LEU A 31 6.17 16.73 -7.41
C LEU A 31 5.48 15.62 -8.22
N ASP A 32 5.06 15.91 -9.45
CA ASP A 32 4.41 14.93 -10.31
C ASP A 32 5.36 13.80 -10.70
N ASP A 33 6.62 14.12 -11.01
CA ASP A 33 7.68 13.14 -11.33
C ASP A 33 7.87 12.15 -10.17
N TYR A 34 7.99 12.66 -8.94
CA TYR A 34 8.06 11.82 -7.74
C TYR A 34 6.78 11.01 -7.52
N SER A 35 5.60 11.58 -7.78
CA SER A 35 4.32 10.87 -7.64
C SER A 35 4.21 9.68 -8.57
N GLU A 36 4.71 9.80 -9.80
CA GLU A 36 4.75 8.71 -10.78
C GLU A 36 5.71 7.59 -10.38
N VAL A 37 6.90 7.94 -9.90
CA VAL A 37 7.88 6.95 -9.44
C VAL A 37 7.38 6.26 -8.17
N TYR A 38 6.84 7.01 -7.22
CA TYR A 38 6.22 6.48 -6.02
C TYR A 38 5.07 5.52 -6.35
N ALA A 39 4.15 5.92 -7.23
CA ALA A 39 3.04 5.06 -7.62
C ALA A 39 3.51 3.78 -8.32
N ARG A 40 4.57 3.83 -9.13
CA ARG A 40 5.21 2.64 -9.71
C ARG A 40 5.78 1.71 -8.64
N ALA A 41 6.50 2.24 -7.67
CA ALA A 41 7.04 1.45 -6.56
C ALA A 41 5.92 0.77 -5.75
N VAL A 42 4.83 1.48 -5.46
CA VAL A 42 3.66 0.91 -4.78
C VAL A 42 2.99 -0.17 -5.64
N LYS A 43 2.73 0.10 -6.92
CA LYS A 43 2.07 -0.85 -7.84
C LYS A 43 2.91 -2.09 -8.18
N SER A 44 4.21 -2.08 -7.87
CA SER A 44 5.05 -3.28 -7.97
C SER A 44 4.54 -4.40 -7.07
N ASN A 45 3.76 -4.07 -6.02
CA ASN A 45 3.32 -5.00 -4.99
C ASN A 45 4.48 -5.78 -4.34
N GLN A 46 5.66 -5.18 -4.31
CA GLN A 46 6.85 -5.67 -3.61
C GLN A 46 7.24 -4.72 -2.47
N THR A 47 8.13 -5.18 -1.59
CA THR A 47 8.75 -4.29 -0.61
C THR A 47 9.61 -3.26 -1.33
N TRP A 48 9.46 -2.00 -0.94
CA TRP A 48 10.23 -0.89 -1.48
C TRP A 48 10.54 0.12 -0.37
N SER A 49 11.47 1.02 -0.63
CA SER A 49 11.87 2.09 0.27
C SER A 49 12.16 3.38 -0.50
N TRP A 50 12.01 4.51 0.19
CA TRP A 50 12.40 5.82 -0.36
C TRP A 50 13.89 5.92 -0.73
N ARG A 51 14.73 5.06 -0.16
CA ARG A 51 16.18 5.11 -0.34
C ARG A 51 16.61 4.34 -1.58
N GLU A 52 16.10 3.12 -1.74
CA GLU A 52 16.60 2.17 -2.74
C GLU A 52 15.76 2.20 -4.04
N ASP A 53 14.46 2.50 -3.94
CA ASP A 53 13.52 2.32 -5.06
C ASP A 53 13.02 3.64 -5.65
N ILE A 54 13.23 4.75 -4.94
CA ILE A 54 12.88 6.09 -5.39
C ILE A 54 14.19 6.86 -5.66
N PRO A 55 14.51 7.20 -6.91
CA PRO A 55 15.69 8.00 -7.23
C PRO A 55 15.68 9.29 -6.43
N PHE A 56 16.79 9.58 -5.75
CA PHE A 56 16.95 10.76 -4.89
C PHE A 56 15.90 10.88 -3.77
N GLY A 57 15.21 9.80 -3.39
CA GLY A 57 14.15 9.86 -2.37
C GLY A 57 14.64 10.14 -0.94
N LEU A 58 15.95 10.11 -0.69
CA LEU A 58 16.55 10.61 0.55
C LEU A 58 16.59 12.14 0.64
N GLU A 59 16.55 12.83 -0.50
CA GLU A 59 16.51 14.30 -0.56
C GLU A 59 15.12 14.85 -0.16
N LEU A 60 14.11 13.99 -0.16
CA LEU A 60 12.77 14.34 0.30
C LEU A 60 12.66 14.34 1.82
N THR A 61 12.19 15.46 2.36
CA THR A 61 11.68 15.55 3.73
C THR A 61 10.43 14.70 3.93
N ASN A 62 10.08 14.40 5.19
CA ASN A 62 8.83 13.68 5.49
C ASN A 62 7.58 14.42 5.01
N THR A 63 7.59 15.75 5.03
CA THR A 63 6.49 16.58 4.50
C THR A 63 6.37 16.42 3.00
N GLN A 64 7.47 16.48 2.26
CA GLN A 64 7.46 16.28 0.81
C GLN A 64 7.04 14.85 0.44
N ARG A 65 7.50 13.83 1.17
CA ARG A 65 7.03 12.45 0.98
C ARG A 65 5.53 12.33 1.18
N LYS A 66 4.94 13.07 2.13
CA LYS A 66 3.48 13.11 2.30
C LYS A 66 2.80 13.73 1.07
N LEU A 67 3.30 14.87 0.59
CA LEU A 67 2.76 15.53 -0.61
C LEU A 67 2.86 14.65 -1.87
N VAL A 68 3.95 13.89 -2.03
CA VAL A 68 4.12 12.93 -3.12
C VAL A 68 3.03 11.84 -3.09
N LYS A 69 2.68 11.34 -1.90
CA LYS A 69 1.61 10.36 -1.73
C LYS A 69 0.24 10.95 -2.09
N GLU A 70 -0.03 12.16 -1.61
CA GLU A 70 -1.27 12.89 -1.88
C GLU A 70 -1.42 13.16 -3.38
N ALA A 71 -0.36 13.67 -4.03
CA ALA A 71 -0.32 13.90 -5.47
C ALA A 71 -0.57 12.61 -6.28
N ALA A 72 -0.01 11.47 -5.84
CA ALA A 72 -0.26 10.20 -6.50
C ALA A 72 -1.74 9.77 -6.45
N ILE A 73 -2.45 10.09 -5.38
CA ILE A 73 -3.89 9.83 -5.26
C ILE A 73 -4.70 10.85 -6.08
N GLU A 74 -4.39 12.13 -5.96
CA GLU A 74 -5.08 13.23 -6.66
C GLU A 74 -4.95 13.10 -8.18
N ASN A 75 -3.78 12.67 -8.67
CA ASN A 75 -3.52 12.42 -10.09
C ASN A 75 -4.10 11.08 -10.58
N GLY A 76 -4.82 10.33 -9.73
CA GLY A 76 -5.42 9.04 -10.07
C GLY A 76 -4.39 7.92 -10.31
N LEU A 77 -3.15 8.12 -9.87
CA LEU A 77 -2.09 7.12 -9.99
C LEU A 77 -2.27 6.01 -8.94
N LEU A 78 -2.81 6.30 -7.76
CA LEU A 78 -3.14 5.31 -6.73
C LEU A 78 -4.59 5.47 -6.28
N THR A 79 -5.23 4.35 -5.98
CA THR A 79 -6.57 4.32 -5.38
C THR A 79 -6.50 4.81 -3.94
N GLU A 80 -7.35 5.77 -3.57
CA GLU A 80 -7.52 6.17 -2.17
C GLU A 80 -8.19 5.05 -1.38
N VAL A 81 -7.59 4.68 -0.24
CA VAL A 81 -8.21 3.78 0.74
C VAL A 81 -8.57 4.59 1.97
N LYS A 82 -9.87 4.67 2.26
CA LYS A 82 -10.35 5.36 3.46
C LYS A 82 -10.01 4.52 4.70
N VAL A 83 -9.49 5.18 5.72
CA VAL A 83 -9.29 4.60 7.05
C VAL A 83 -10.35 5.20 7.98
N ILE A 84 -11.29 4.36 8.41
CA ILE A 84 -12.44 4.75 9.23
C ILE A 84 -11.99 4.78 10.69
N PRO A 85 -12.02 5.94 11.38
CA PRO A 85 -11.66 6.02 12.79
C PRO A 85 -12.55 5.12 13.66
N ALA A 86 -11.95 4.51 14.67
CA ALA A 86 -12.64 3.68 15.65
C ALA A 86 -12.13 3.98 17.06
N ASP A 87 -13.02 3.91 18.05
CA ASP A 87 -12.69 4.24 19.43
C ASP A 87 -11.57 3.35 19.96
N GLY A 88 -10.56 3.98 20.57
CA GLY A 88 -9.39 3.28 21.10
C GLY A 88 -8.37 2.82 20.05
N MET A 89 -8.60 3.09 18.76
CA MET A 89 -7.69 2.73 17.68
C MET A 89 -6.82 3.92 17.25
N LYS A 90 -5.51 3.70 17.11
CA LYS A 90 -4.56 4.76 16.72
C LYS A 90 -4.84 5.30 15.32
N TYR A 91 -5.22 4.43 14.39
CA TYR A 91 -5.45 4.77 12.98
C TYR A 91 -6.92 4.60 12.60
N GLY A 92 -7.52 3.45 12.93
CA GLY A 92 -8.84 3.05 12.41
C GLY A 92 -8.74 1.90 11.41
N PHE A 93 -9.83 1.53 10.76
CA PHE A 93 -9.91 0.35 9.89
C PHE A 93 -9.92 0.76 8.41
N ALA A 94 -9.10 0.11 7.60
CA ALA A 94 -9.00 0.38 6.17
C ALA A 94 -10.17 -0.26 5.41
N ASP A 95 -10.87 0.52 4.60
CA ASP A 95 -11.98 0.06 3.77
C ASP A 95 -11.50 -0.26 2.34
N PHE A 96 -10.75 -1.36 2.21
CA PHE A 96 -10.29 -1.84 0.91
C PHE A 96 -11.44 -2.28 0.00
N SER A 97 -12.55 -2.74 0.59
CA SER A 97 -13.73 -3.19 -0.15
C SER A 97 -14.38 -2.04 -0.91
N SER A 98 -14.66 -0.90 -0.26
CA SER A 98 -15.22 0.27 -0.94
C SER A 98 -14.27 0.90 -1.95
N ALA A 99 -12.96 0.69 -1.79
CA ALA A 99 -11.94 1.06 -2.77
C ALA A 99 -11.87 0.10 -3.98
N GLY A 100 -12.62 -1.01 -3.97
CA GLY A 100 -12.62 -2.00 -5.05
C GLY A 100 -11.32 -2.81 -5.14
N LEU A 101 -10.59 -2.95 -4.03
CA LEU A 101 -9.27 -3.59 -3.98
C LEU A 101 -9.30 -5.03 -3.43
N VAL A 102 -10.47 -5.51 -3.00
CA VAL A 102 -10.62 -6.87 -2.46
C VAL A 102 -10.87 -7.86 -3.59
N GLU A 103 -9.95 -8.80 -3.78
CA GLU A 103 -10.12 -9.90 -4.74
C GLU A 103 -10.91 -11.07 -4.17
N GLU A 104 -10.67 -11.40 -2.90
CA GLU A 104 -11.31 -12.52 -2.21
C GLU A 104 -11.68 -12.12 -0.79
N THR A 105 -12.80 -12.64 -0.29
CA THR A 105 -13.15 -12.56 1.12
C THR A 105 -13.38 -13.96 1.65
N VAL A 106 -12.64 -14.33 2.69
CA VAL A 106 -12.70 -15.68 3.29
C VAL A 106 -12.83 -15.54 4.81
N ASN A 107 -13.68 -16.38 5.40
CA ASN A 107 -13.73 -16.52 6.86
C ASN A 107 -12.70 -17.56 7.30
N LEU A 108 -11.71 -17.10 8.07
CA LEU A 108 -10.70 -17.93 8.71
C LEU A 108 -11.31 -18.67 9.91
N PRO A 109 -11.14 -20.00 10.00
CA PRO A 109 -11.60 -20.80 11.14
C PRO A 109 -10.99 -20.33 12.46
N GLU A 110 -11.77 -20.39 13.54
CA GLU A 110 -11.40 -19.87 14.87
C GLU A 110 -10.13 -20.54 15.44
N GLU A 111 -9.94 -21.83 15.16
CA GLU A 111 -8.74 -22.57 15.57
C GLU A 111 -7.44 -22.03 14.94
N LEU A 112 -7.55 -21.22 13.88
CA LEU A 112 -6.43 -20.56 13.23
C LEU A 112 -6.21 -19.11 13.66
N TRP A 113 -7.14 -18.48 14.37
CA TRP A 113 -7.08 -17.03 14.66
C TRP A 113 -5.81 -16.59 15.38
N LEU A 114 -5.30 -17.41 16.30
CA LEU A 114 -4.10 -17.11 17.07
C LEU A 114 -2.82 -17.76 16.49
N LYS A 115 -2.91 -18.37 15.30
CA LYS A 115 -1.75 -18.92 14.60
C LYS A 115 -0.90 -17.83 13.96
N THR A 116 0.29 -18.19 13.49
CA THR A 116 1.19 -17.28 12.78
C THR A 116 0.58 -16.83 11.45
N ASP A 117 0.99 -15.66 10.93
CA ASP A 117 0.55 -15.20 9.60
C ASP A 117 0.88 -16.24 8.52
N LYS A 118 2.01 -16.94 8.66
CA LYS A 118 2.40 -18.02 7.75
C LYS A 118 1.35 -19.14 7.70
N GLU A 119 0.93 -19.68 8.85
CA GLU A 119 -0.05 -20.76 8.91
C GLU A 119 -1.42 -20.31 8.41
N GLN A 120 -1.85 -19.11 8.78
CA GLN A 120 -3.12 -18.55 8.31
C GLN A 120 -3.13 -18.34 6.81
N PHE A 121 -2.07 -17.76 6.25
CA PHE A 121 -1.98 -17.44 4.82
C PHE A 121 -1.84 -18.72 4.00
N GLU A 122 -1.13 -19.73 4.48
CA GLU A 122 -1.06 -21.04 3.83
C GLU A 122 -2.45 -21.67 3.72
N TRP A 123 -3.25 -21.67 4.80
CA TRP A 123 -4.61 -22.18 4.77
C TRP A 123 -5.50 -21.39 3.80
N LEU A 124 -5.43 -20.05 3.86
CA LEU A 124 -6.24 -19.17 3.01
C LEU A 124 -5.87 -19.31 1.53
N ASN A 125 -4.58 -19.38 1.20
CA ASN A 125 -4.10 -19.62 -0.16
C ASN A 125 -4.61 -20.96 -0.69
N ASN A 126 -4.50 -22.04 0.10
CA ASN A 126 -5.05 -23.34 -0.28
C ASN A 126 -6.57 -23.29 -0.51
N LYS A 127 -7.30 -22.50 0.30
CA LYS A 127 -8.75 -22.33 0.19
C LYS A 127 -9.19 -21.69 -1.12
N ILE A 128 -8.41 -20.74 -1.65
CA ILE A 128 -8.70 -20.01 -2.90
C ILE A 128 -8.02 -20.60 -4.15
N GLY A 129 -7.41 -21.78 -4.03
CA GLY A 129 -6.77 -22.48 -5.15
C GLY A 129 -5.29 -22.13 -5.39
N GLY A 130 -4.64 -21.42 -4.47
CA GLY A 130 -3.20 -21.16 -4.48
C GLY A 130 -2.82 -19.75 -4.04
N PHE A 131 -1.51 -19.54 -3.90
CA PHE A 131 -0.93 -18.21 -3.69
C PHE A 131 -1.09 -17.33 -4.93
N ARG A 132 -1.34 -16.03 -4.74
CA ARG A 132 -1.39 -15.02 -5.80
C ARG A 132 -0.26 -14.01 -5.60
N GLU A 133 0.61 -13.89 -6.61
CA GLU A 133 1.75 -12.97 -6.57
C GLU A 133 1.28 -11.51 -6.44
N GLY A 134 1.97 -10.74 -5.61
CA GLY A 134 1.63 -9.33 -5.36
C GLY A 134 0.42 -9.09 -4.43
N MET A 135 -0.20 -10.15 -3.92
CA MET A 135 -1.33 -10.05 -2.99
C MET A 135 -0.93 -10.39 -1.55
N THR A 136 -1.67 -9.84 -0.60
CA THR A 136 -1.55 -10.17 0.82
C THR A 136 -2.93 -10.31 1.45
N TRP A 137 -3.02 -11.13 2.50
CA TRP A 137 -4.22 -11.20 3.31
C TRP A 137 -4.22 -10.09 4.35
N HIS A 138 -5.29 -9.30 4.35
CA HIS A 138 -5.60 -8.27 5.31
C HIS A 138 -6.50 -8.85 6.42
N HIS A 139 -6.06 -8.74 7.67
CA HIS A 139 -6.89 -9.06 8.83
C HIS A 139 -7.84 -7.90 9.12
N THR A 140 -9.11 -8.03 8.78
CA THR A 140 -10.11 -6.98 9.03
C THR A 140 -10.45 -6.85 10.52
N GLU A 141 -11.23 -5.84 10.87
CA GLU A 141 -11.82 -5.64 12.20
C GLU A 141 -12.86 -6.71 12.57
N ILE A 142 -13.45 -7.37 11.58
CA ILE A 142 -14.48 -8.38 11.77
C ILE A 142 -13.81 -9.74 12.08
N PRO A 143 -14.13 -10.40 13.22
CA PRO A 143 -13.52 -11.67 13.58
C PRO A 143 -13.58 -12.73 12.49
N GLY A 144 -12.42 -13.30 12.16
CA GLY A 144 -12.24 -14.30 11.12
C GLY A 144 -12.34 -13.77 9.69
N LYS A 145 -12.86 -12.57 9.42
CA LYS A 145 -12.97 -12.06 8.05
C LYS A 145 -11.59 -11.62 7.55
N MET A 146 -11.13 -12.31 6.51
CA MET A 146 -9.87 -12.06 5.81
C MET A 146 -10.18 -11.56 4.39
N GLU A 147 -9.46 -10.53 3.95
CA GLU A 147 -9.58 -9.98 2.61
C GLU A 147 -8.26 -10.09 1.87
N LEU A 148 -8.27 -10.63 0.64
CA LEU A 148 -7.09 -10.66 -0.21
C LEU A 148 -7.00 -9.34 -0.98
N VAL A 149 -5.93 -8.59 -0.77
CA VAL A 149 -5.73 -7.23 -1.33
C VAL A 149 -4.32 -7.06 -1.91
N PRO A 150 -4.08 -6.11 -2.83
CA PRO A 150 -2.75 -5.80 -3.33
C PRO A 150 -1.79 -5.38 -2.22
N PHE A 151 -0.62 -6.03 -2.15
CA PHE A 151 0.36 -5.80 -1.08
C PHE A 151 0.81 -4.34 -1.02
N GLY A 152 1.06 -3.71 -2.17
CA GLY A 152 1.59 -2.36 -2.23
C GLY A 152 0.71 -1.34 -1.54
N ILE A 153 -0.58 -1.28 -1.92
CA ILE A 153 -1.56 -0.37 -1.32
C ILE A 153 -1.78 -0.72 0.16
N HIS A 154 -1.89 -2.01 0.51
CA HIS A 154 -2.01 -2.43 1.90
C HIS A 154 -0.83 -1.95 2.76
N ASN A 155 0.39 -2.05 2.25
CA ASN A 155 1.62 -1.72 2.96
C ASN A 155 1.79 -0.20 3.19
N ILE A 156 1.20 0.66 2.35
CA ILE A 156 1.29 2.12 2.50
C ILE A 156 0.15 2.73 3.31
N THR A 157 -0.97 2.03 3.47
CA THR A 157 -2.15 2.49 4.21
C THR A 157 -1.97 2.18 5.69
N PRO A 158 -1.74 3.17 6.58
CA PRO A 158 -1.61 2.90 8.01
C PRO A 158 -2.99 2.57 8.60
N HIS A 159 -3.15 1.37 9.15
CA HIS A 159 -4.45 0.93 9.68
C HIS A 159 -4.29 -0.01 10.88
N ASN A 160 -5.38 -0.15 11.61
CA ASN A 160 -5.65 -1.21 12.57
C ASN A 160 -6.40 -2.35 11.88
N GLY A 161 -6.40 -3.52 12.50
CA GLY A 161 -7.01 -4.73 11.95
C GLY A 161 -6.98 -5.85 12.97
N GLY A 162 -7.32 -7.08 12.58
CA GLY A 162 -7.44 -8.24 13.47
C GLY A 162 -6.18 -8.54 14.29
N ARG A 163 -4.99 -8.13 13.81
CA ARG A 163 -3.70 -8.25 14.52
C ARG A 163 -3.39 -7.14 15.52
N THR A 164 -4.21 -6.10 15.61
CA THR A 164 -4.02 -5.02 16.60
C THR A 164 -4.24 -5.56 18.01
N VAL A 165 -3.50 -5.05 19.00
CA VAL A 165 -3.64 -5.44 20.42
C VAL A 165 -5.11 -5.40 20.83
N GLY A 166 -5.62 -6.50 21.40
CA GLY A 166 -7.02 -6.63 21.83
C GLY A 166 -8.00 -7.05 20.73
N MET A 167 -7.55 -7.23 19.49
CA MET A 167 -8.38 -7.74 18.39
C MET A 167 -8.29 -9.27 18.27
N TRP A 168 -9.21 -9.84 17.51
CA TRP A 168 -9.48 -11.29 17.44
C TRP A 168 -8.29 -12.16 17.02
N ALA A 169 -7.33 -11.64 16.25
CA ALA A 169 -6.15 -12.35 15.79
C ALA A 169 -4.87 -11.96 16.57
N TYR A 170 -4.99 -11.20 17.67
CA TYR A 170 -3.83 -10.76 18.42
C TYR A 170 -3.17 -11.93 19.17
N ALA A 171 -2.03 -12.39 18.64
CA ALA A 171 -1.20 -13.41 19.26
C ALA A 171 0.21 -12.85 19.52
N PRO A 172 0.90 -13.30 20.59
CA PRO A 172 2.33 -13.02 20.77
C PRO A 172 3.12 -13.45 19.53
N ARG A 173 4.05 -12.60 19.09
CA ARG A 173 4.91 -12.85 17.93
C ARG A 173 6.34 -13.13 18.37
#